data_AF-A0A4Y8BZL5-F1
#
_entry.id   AF-A0A4Y8BZL5-F1
#
_cell.length_a   1.000
_cell.length_b   1.000
_cell.length_c   1.000
_cell.angle_alpha   90.00
_cell.angle_beta   90.00
_cell.angle_gamma   90.00
#
_symmetry.space_group_name_H-M   'P 1'
#
loop_
_entity.id
_entity.type
_entity.pdbx_description
1 polymer ?
#
loop_
_entity_poly.entity_id
_entity_poly.type
_entity_poly.pdbx_seq_one_letter_code
_entity_poly.pdbx_strand_id
1 'polypeptide(L)' 'LREKVKKDGMRNGYLMAIAPTSSISILVGTTQTIEPVYKRKWFEQNLSGMIPVVVPNLSLDTWQYYTPAYELDQ' A
#
# COMPACT_ATOMS: atom_id res chain seq x y z
N LEU A 1 -0.16 -25.35 14.96
CA LEU A 1 -0.46 -24.02 15.56
C LEU A 1 -1.54 -24.09 16.64
N ARG A 2 -2.74 -24.63 16.35
CA ARG A 2 -3.85 -24.74 17.32
C ARG A 2 -3.45 -25.33 18.69
N GLU A 3 -2.78 -26.47 18.71
CA GLU A 3 -2.35 -27.11 19.97
C GLU A 3 -1.34 -26.28 20.76
N LYS A 4 -0.48 -25.53 20.06
CA LYS A 4 0.47 -24.59 20.69
C LYS A 4 -0.25 -23.42 21.35
N VAL A 5 -1.25 -22.84 20.67
CA VAL A 5 -2.06 -21.74 21.22
C VAL A 5 -2.90 -22.22 22.42
N LYS A 6 -3.40 -23.46 22.40
CA LYS A 6 -4.09 -24.04 23.57
C LYS A 6 -3.16 -24.22 24.77
N LYS A 7 -1.92 -24.67 24.53
CA LYS A 7 -0.93 -24.94 25.57
C LYS A 7 -0.33 -23.66 26.15
N ASP A 8 0.07 -22.74 25.28
CA ASP A 8 0.90 -21.57 25.63
C ASP A 8 0.09 -20.26 25.65
N GLY A 9 -1.16 -20.27 25.16
CA GLY A 9 -2.01 -19.08 25.06
C GLY A 9 -1.63 -18.14 23.90
N MET A 10 -2.27 -16.96 23.88
CA MET A 10 -1.96 -15.85 22.97
C MET A 10 -1.82 -14.56 23.78
N ARG A 11 -0.72 -13.83 23.59
CA ARG A 11 -0.41 -12.62 24.37
C ARG A 11 -1.31 -11.42 24.03
N ASN A 12 -1.64 -11.25 22.74
CA ASN A 12 -2.36 -10.08 22.25
C ASN A 12 -3.78 -10.49 21.81
N GLY A 13 -4.80 -9.74 22.22
CA GLY A 13 -6.19 -9.99 21.81
C GLY A 13 -6.47 -9.65 20.35
N TYR A 14 -5.70 -8.73 19.77
CA TYR A 14 -5.77 -8.33 18.37
C TYR A 14 -4.35 -8.21 17.82
N LEU A 15 -4.13 -8.72 16.60
CA LEU A 15 -2.78 -8.83 16.03
C LEU A 15 -2.59 -8.05 14.73
N MET A 16 -3.68 -7.77 14.00
CA MET A 16 -3.59 -7.26 12.64
C MET A 16 -4.58 -6.12 12.44
N ALA A 17 -4.09 -5.08 11.78
CA ALA A 17 -4.86 -4.00 11.21
C ALA A 17 -4.08 -3.49 9.98
N ILE A 18 -4.81 -3.06 8.96
CA ILE A 18 -4.21 -2.44 7.78
C ILE A 18 -4.47 -0.94 7.90
N ALA A 19 -3.39 -0.19 8.07
CA ALA A 19 -3.44 1.27 8.17
C ALA A 19 -2.96 1.90 6.85
N PRO A 20 -3.37 3.14 6.55
CA PRO A 20 -2.88 3.86 5.38
C PRO A 20 -1.35 4.03 5.43
N THR A 21 -0.66 3.68 4.35
CA THR A 21 0.80 3.86 4.21
C THR A 21 1.08 5.00 3.23
N SER A 22 1.20 6.23 3.75
CA SER A 22 1.50 7.43 2.96
C SER A 22 3.01 7.50 2.62
N SER A 23 3.77 8.42 3.22
CA SER A 23 5.19 8.63 2.89
C SER A 23 6.08 7.40 3.01
N ILE A 24 5.74 6.44 3.89
CA ILE A 24 6.52 5.22 4.06
C ILE A 24 6.42 4.27 2.86
N SER A 25 5.28 4.23 2.16
CA SER A 25 5.15 3.40 0.96
C SER A 25 6.01 3.96 -0.18
N ILE A 26 6.10 5.29 -0.28
CA ILE A 26 6.96 6.00 -1.24
C ILE A 26 8.43 5.67 -0.95
N LEU A 27 8.85 5.74 0.31
CA LEU A 27 10.24 5.41 0.71
C LEU A 27 10.62 3.97 0.38
N VAL A 28 9.70 3.02 0.60
CA VAL A 28 9.92 1.58 0.37
C VAL A 28 9.69 1.18 -1.09
N GLY A 29 9.09 2.05 -1.91
CA GLY A 29 8.80 1.76 -3.32
C GLY A 29 7.62 0.79 -3.48
N THR A 30 6.54 1.01 -2.74
CA THR A 30 5.32 0.18 -2.77
C THR A 30 4.07 1.02 -3.02
N THR A 31 2.97 0.39 -3.45
CA THR A 31 1.66 1.05 -3.50
C THR A 31 1.18 1.39 -2.09
N GLN A 32 0.34 2.43 -1.99
CA GLN A 32 -0.23 2.83 -0.72
C GLN A 32 -1.28 1.80 -0.31
N THR A 33 -1.10 1.20 0.86
CA THR A 33 -2.02 0.23 1.49
C THR A 33 -2.48 -0.89 0.53
N ILE A 34 -3.69 -1.44 0.69
CA ILE A 34 -4.24 -2.55 -0.12
C ILE A 34 -5.20 -2.06 -1.21
N GLU A 35 -5.48 -0.76 -1.23
CA GLU A 35 -6.40 -0.11 -2.12
C GLU A 35 -5.83 -0.03 -3.55
N PRO A 36 -6.70 0.08 -4.58
CA PRO A 36 -6.24 0.38 -5.93
C PRO A 36 -5.44 1.68 -5.97
N VAL A 37 -4.49 1.76 -6.90
CA VAL A 37 -3.61 2.93 -7.00
C VAL A 37 -4.41 4.19 -7.30
N TYR A 38 -4.07 5.30 -6.64
CA TYR A 38 -4.70 6.59 -6.93
C TYR A 38 -4.47 7.00 -8.40
N LYS A 39 -3.20 7.05 -8.82
CA LYS A 39 -2.75 7.38 -10.17
C LYS A 39 -1.45 6.62 -10.48
N ARG A 40 -1.17 6.37 -11.77
CA ARG A 40 0.10 5.77 -12.21
C ARG A 40 1.31 6.68 -11.93
N LYS A 41 1.10 8.00 -12.00
CA LYS A 41 2.09 9.05 -11.70
C LYS A 41 1.39 10.25 -11.08
N TRP A 42 1.95 10.83 -10.02
CA TRP A 42 1.45 12.04 -9.37
C TRP A 42 2.57 12.81 -8.67
N PHE A 43 2.23 13.95 -8.07
CA PHE A 43 3.11 14.70 -7.20
C PHE A 43 2.56 14.68 -5.78
N GLU A 44 3.38 14.27 -4.83
CA GLU A 44 3.08 14.31 -3.40
C GLU A 44 3.73 15.58 -2.81
N GLN A 45 3.00 16.34 -1.99
CA GLN A 45 3.55 17.51 -1.31
C GLN A 45 3.85 17.19 0.15
N ASN A 46 5.07 17.46 0.60
CA ASN A 46 5.43 17.41 2.01
C ASN A 46 6.33 18.61 2.40
N LEU A 47 6.83 18.61 3.64
CA LEU A 47 7.72 19.67 4.15
C LEU A 47 9.02 19.82 3.35
N SER A 48 9.42 18.79 2.59
CA SER A 48 10.60 18.80 1.72
C SER A 48 10.29 19.29 0.29
N GLY A 49 9.03 19.61 -0.02
CA GLY A 49 8.59 20.13 -1.32
C GLY A 49 7.65 19.18 -2.08
N MET A 50 7.63 19.30 -3.41
CA MET A 50 6.88 18.41 -4.30
C MET A 50 7.75 17.24 -4.75
N ILE A 51 7.30 16.03 -4.47
CA ILE A 51 7.98 14.79 -4.81
C ILE A 51 7.22 14.12 -5.97
N PRO A 52 7.86 13.90 -7.13
CA PRO A 52 7.26 13.08 -8.17
C PRO A 52 7.23 11.61 -7.73
N VAL A 53 6.06 11.00 -7.79
CA VAL A 53 5.86 9.58 -7.43
C VAL A 53 5.28 8.85 -8.64
N VAL A 54 5.74 7.62 -8.85
CA VAL A 54 5.26 6.69 -9.87
C VAL A 54 4.99 5.35 -9.17
N VAL A 55 3.97 4.63 -9.63
CA VAL A 55 3.71 3.27 -9.13
C VAL A 55 4.92 2.36 -9.36
N PRO A 56 5.20 1.40 -8.45
CA PRO A 56 6.36 0.54 -8.57
C PRO A 56 6.30 -0.30 -9.85
N ASN A 57 7.44 -0.60 -10.47
CA ASN A 57 7.53 -1.47 -11.65
C ASN A 57 6.64 -1.07 -12.84
N LEU A 58 6.35 0.22 -13.01
CA LEU A 58 5.60 0.72 -14.17
C LEU A 58 6.46 0.60 -15.45
N SER A 59 5.95 -0.14 -16.42
CA SER A 59 6.48 -0.27 -17.77
C SER A 59 5.33 -0.24 -18.79
N LEU A 60 5.66 -0.28 -20.08
CA LEU A 60 4.66 -0.39 -21.13
C LEU A 60 3.86 -1.70 -21.02
N ASP A 61 4.51 -2.79 -20.59
CA ASP A 61 3.88 -4.10 -20.41
C ASP A 61 2.98 -4.17 -19.16
N THR A 62 3.29 -3.39 -18.12
CA THR A 62 2.55 -3.40 -16.84
C THR A 62 1.53 -2.28 -16.69
N TRP A 63 1.44 -1.37 -17.66
CA TRP A 63 0.56 -0.19 -17.62
C TRP A 63 -0.91 -0.53 -17.30
N GLN A 64 -1.41 -1.61 -17.89
CA GLN A 64 -2.79 -2.08 -17.76
C GLN A 64 -3.12 -2.66 -16.38
N TYR A 65 -2.12 -3.07 -15.59
CA TYR A 65 -2.35 -3.59 -14.23
C TYR A 65 -2.60 -2.50 -13.19
N TYR A 66 -2.28 -1.24 -13.52
CA TYR A 66 -2.40 -0.10 -12.62
C TYR A 66 -3.62 0.77 -12.95
N THR A 67 -4.82 0.17 -12.99
CA THR A 67 -6.07 0.91 -13.17
C THR A 67 -6.30 1.85 -11.99
N PRO A 68 -6.39 3.18 -12.22
CA PRO A 68 -6.63 4.16 -11.18
C PRO A 68 -7.94 3.90 -10.43
N ALA A 69 -7.94 4.14 -9.12
CA ALA A 69 -9.10 3.89 -8.25
C ALA A 69 -10.38 4.61 -8.69
N TYR A 70 -10.25 5.80 -9.29
CA TYR A 70 -11.37 6.61 -9.79
C TYR A 70 -11.92 6.15 -11.15
N GLU A 71 -11.25 5.21 -11.82
CA GLU A 71 -11.70 4.60 -13.08
C GLU A 71 -12.36 3.23 -12.85
N LEU A 72 -12.33 2.72 -11.61
CA LEU A 72 -12.97 1.46 -11.24
C LEU A 72 -14.44 1.69 -10.86
N ASP A 73 -15.28 0.72 -11.18
CA ASP A 73 -16.66 0.65 -10.68
C ASP A 73 -16.64 0.18 -9.22
N GLN A 74 -17.36 0.90 -8.34
CA GLN A 74 -17.31 0.73 -6.87
C GLN A 74 -18.60 0.17 -6.30
#